data_AF-A0A0S3F3E5-F1
#
_entry.id   AF-A0A0S3F3E5-F1
#
_cell.length_a   1.000
_cell.length_b   1.000
_cell.length_c   1.000
_cell.angle_alpha   90.00
_cell.angle_beta   90.00
_cell.angle_gamma   90.00
#
_symmetry.space_group_name_H-M   'P 1'
#
loop_
_entity.id
_entity.type
_entity.pdbx_description
1 polymer ?
#
loop_
_entity_poly.entity_id
_entity_poly.type
_entity_poly.pdbx_seq_one_letter_code
_entity_poly.pdbx_strand_id
1 'polypeptide(L)'
;MGRRADFLAANRGKRAPMPGFVLLVRERGDGNPAMRYGITVTKKIGGAVVRNRMKRRFRVLARELLPVHGVSGADHVLIGRADGVERDFMKLRQELEKALQKIRRADSQAGAPPSRHRRDSKSKPSAPEQRKAGR
;
A
#
# COMPACT_ATOMS: atom_id res chain seq x y z
N MET A 1 -13.84 1.67 -5.03
CA MET A 1 -12.78 1.14 -5.91
C MET A 1 -12.85 -0.38 -5.85
N GLY A 2 -12.87 -1.06 -6.98
CA GLY A 2 -13.12 -2.51 -6.99
C GLY A 2 -12.54 -3.25 -8.19
N ARG A 3 -12.10 -2.55 -9.24
CA ARG A 3 -11.53 -3.20 -10.42
C ARG A 3 -10.06 -3.47 -10.19
N ARG A 4 -9.59 -4.65 -10.62
CA ARG A 4 -8.18 -5.05 -10.56
C ARG A 4 -7.25 -4.01 -11.23
N ALA A 5 -7.70 -3.41 -12.33
CA ALA A 5 -6.97 -2.35 -13.03
C ALA A 5 -6.67 -1.15 -12.12
N ASP A 6 -7.61 -0.77 -11.26
CA ASP A 6 -7.44 0.35 -10.33
C ASP A 6 -6.29 0.05 -9.33
N PHE A 7 -6.27 -1.17 -8.77
CA PHE A 7 -5.20 -1.61 -7.85
C PHE A 7 -3.84 -1.69 -8.54
N LEU A 8 -3.80 -2.13 -9.80
CA LEU A 8 -2.55 -2.15 -10.57
C LEU A 8 -2.05 -0.73 -10.84
N ALA A 9 -2.95 0.18 -11.21
CA ALA A 9 -2.61 1.58 -11.46
C ALA A 9 -2.08 2.26 -10.18
N ALA A 10 -2.65 1.96 -9.01
CA ALA A 10 -2.17 2.49 -7.73
C ALA A 10 -0.69 2.16 -7.44
N ASN A 11 -0.13 1.07 -8.00
CA ASN A 11 1.31 0.77 -7.86
C ASN A 11 2.22 1.78 -8.56
N ARG A 12 1.69 2.55 -9.52
CA ARG A 12 2.41 3.64 -10.19
C ARG A 12 2.35 4.95 -9.40
N GLY A 13 1.56 5.00 -8.33
CA GLY A 13 1.44 6.14 -7.45
C GLY A 13 2.57 6.23 -6.43
N LYS A 14 2.44 7.19 -5.52
CA LYS A 14 3.34 7.38 -4.39
C LYS A 14 3.16 6.25 -3.38
N ARG A 15 4.25 5.92 -2.67
CA ARG A 15 4.29 4.80 -1.72
C ARG A 15 4.81 5.24 -0.36
N ALA A 16 4.05 4.95 0.69
CA ALA A 16 4.46 5.11 2.07
C ALA A 16 4.46 3.74 2.77
N PRO A 17 5.62 3.07 2.88
CA PRO A 17 5.71 1.82 3.61
C PRO A 17 5.63 2.09 5.13
N MET A 18 4.77 1.32 5.80
CA MET A 18 4.66 1.26 7.27
C MET A 18 4.91 -0.17 7.75
N PRO A 19 5.17 -0.37 9.06
CA PRO A 19 5.28 -1.70 9.65
C PRO A 19 4.04 -2.56 9.37
N GLY A 20 2.84 -2.08 9.71
CA GLY A 20 1.60 -2.86 9.58
C GLY A 20 1.00 -2.95 8.18
N PHE A 21 1.38 -2.05 7.27
CA PHE A 21 0.80 -1.96 5.92
C PHE A 21 1.68 -1.12 4.99
N VAL A 22 1.34 -1.11 3.71
CA VAL A 22 1.86 -0.15 2.73
C VAL A 22 0.70 0.68 2.24
N LEU A 23 0.83 2.01 2.27
CA LEU A 23 -0.09 2.92 1.62
C LEU A 23 0.41 3.26 0.22
N LEU A 24 -0.44 3.09 -0.77
CA LEU A 24 -0.26 3.62 -2.12
C LEU A 24 -1.25 4.76 -2.33
N VAL A 25 -0.80 5.86 -2.92
CA VAL A 25 -1.65 7.00 -3.28
C VAL A 25 -1.39 7.37 -4.72
N ARG A 26 -2.44 7.34 -5.54
CA ARG A 26 -2.37 7.75 -6.94
C ARG A 26 -3.40 8.84 -7.18
N GLU A 27 -2.94 10.02 -7.57
CA GLU A 27 -3.82 11.05 -8.11
C GLU A 27 -4.41 10.58 -9.44
N ARG A 28 -5.74 10.67 -9.58
CA ARG A 28 -6.40 10.18 -10.80
C ARG A 28 -6.32 11.16 -11.96
N GLY A 29 -6.25 12.46 -11.66
CA GLY A 29 -6.22 13.52 -12.68
C GLY A 29 -7.49 13.57 -13.54
N ASP A 30 -8.59 12.96 -13.09
CA ASP A 30 -9.85 12.85 -13.84
C ASP A 30 -10.83 14.00 -13.56
N GLY A 31 -10.34 15.08 -12.91
CA GLY A 31 -11.15 16.23 -12.51
C GLY A 31 -12.16 15.95 -11.38
N ASN A 32 -12.29 14.70 -10.92
CA ASN A 32 -13.24 14.35 -9.88
C ASN A 32 -12.57 14.40 -8.50
N PRO A 33 -13.01 15.27 -7.57
CA PRO A 33 -12.37 15.43 -6.26
C PRO A 33 -12.65 14.25 -5.30
N ALA A 34 -13.54 13.31 -5.67
CA ALA A 34 -13.89 12.18 -4.82
C ALA A 34 -12.66 11.34 -4.45
N MET A 35 -12.45 11.18 -3.15
CA MET A 35 -11.45 10.25 -2.64
C MET A 35 -11.97 8.83 -2.71
N ARG A 36 -11.13 7.94 -3.24
CA ARG A 36 -11.43 6.51 -3.31
C ARG A 36 -10.41 5.77 -2.46
N TYR A 37 -10.84 4.65 -1.89
CA TYR A 37 -9.91 3.74 -1.24
C TYR A 37 -10.15 2.29 -1.63
N GLY A 38 -9.07 1.51 -1.57
CA GLY A 38 -9.03 0.08 -1.77
C GLY A 38 -8.24 -0.60 -0.66
N ILE A 39 -8.60 -1.84 -0.32
CA ILE A 39 -7.89 -2.61 0.70
C ILE A 39 -7.46 -3.94 0.09
N THR A 40 -6.18 -4.27 0.25
CA THR A 40 -5.60 -5.54 -0.18
C THR A 40 -5.00 -6.25 1.02
N VAL A 41 -5.49 -7.46 1.32
CA VAL A 41 -4.93 -8.33 2.37
C VAL A 41 -4.70 -9.71 1.76
N THR A 42 -3.44 -10.11 1.66
CA THR A 42 -3.06 -11.36 0.98
C THR A 42 -3.35 -12.59 1.86
N LYS A 43 -3.48 -13.77 1.23
CA LYS A 43 -3.63 -15.06 1.95
C LYS A 43 -2.43 -15.36 2.88
N LYS A 44 -1.25 -14.81 2.58
CA LYS A 44 -0.01 -15.01 3.36
C LYS A 44 -0.07 -14.43 4.78
N ILE A 45 -0.99 -13.49 5.02
CA ILE A 45 -1.14 -12.80 6.32
C ILE A 45 -1.91 -13.67 7.33
N GLY A 46 -2.69 -14.64 6.85
CA GLY A 46 -3.42 -15.57 7.71
C GLY A 46 -4.77 -16.01 7.13
N GLY A 47 -5.52 -16.72 7.97
CA GLY A 47 -6.84 -17.27 7.64
C GLY A 47 -7.90 -16.19 7.36
N ALA A 48 -9.10 -16.63 6.97
CA ALA A 48 -10.20 -15.72 6.62
C ALA A 48 -10.55 -14.74 7.76
N VAL A 49 -10.56 -15.21 9.01
CA VAL A 49 -10.89 -14.40 10.20
C VAL A 49 -9.87 -13.28 10.40
N VAL A 50 -8.58 -13.60 10.35
CA VAL A 50 -7.48 -12.62 10.49
C VAL A 50 -7.58 -11.55 9.40
N ARG A 51 -7.74 -11.97 8.14
CA ARG A 51 -7.86 -11.04 7.01
C ARG A 51 -9.10 -10.16 7.12
N ASN A 52 -10.24 -10.72 7.54
CA ASN A 52 -11.48 -9.97 7.71
C ASN A 52 -11.40 -8.97 8.87
N ARG A 53 -10.74 -9.35 9.97
CA ARG A 53 -10.43 -8.42 11.09
C ARG A 53 -9.59 -7.25 10.61
N MET A 54 -8.52 -7.52 9.85
CA MET A 54 -7.65 -6.47 9.31
C MET A 54 -8.40 -5.55 8.33
N LYS A 55 -9.18 -6.11 7.40
CA LYS A 55 -10.06 -5.33 6.50
C LYS A 55 -11.08 -4.49 7.26
N ARG A 56 -11.65 -4.98 8.37
CA ARG A 56 -12.57 -4.21 9.23
C ARG A 56 -11.83 -3.02 9.85
N ARG A 57 -10.67 -3.25 10.49
CA ARG A 57 -9.85 -2.18 11.08
C ARG A 57 -9.46 -1.12 10.05
N PHE A 58 -8.97 -1.53 8.88
CA PHE A 58 -8.59 -0.58 7.81
C PHE A 58 -9.76 0.23 7.26
N ARG A 59 -10.97 -0.36 7.17
CA ARG A 59 -12.16 0.42 6.76
C ARG A 59 -12.51 1.52 7.76
N VAL A 60 -12.38 1.24 9.06
CA VAL A 60 -12.61 2.24 10.11
C VAL A 60 -11.57 3.37 9.99
N LEU A 61 -10.28 3.01 9.93
CA LEU A 61 -9.20 4.00 9.81
C LEU A 61 -9.30 4.84 8.53
N ALA A 62 -9.63 4.23 7.39
CA ALA A 62 -9.80 4.95 6.14
C ALA A 62 -10.97 5.93 6.20
N ARG A 63 -12.10 5.53 6.79
CA ARG A 63 -13.26 6.42 6.95
C ARG A 63 -12.96 7.61 7.85
N GLU A 64 -12.15 7.38 8.89
CA GLU A 64 -11.79 8.42 9.86
C GLU A 64 -10.72 9.38 9.33
N LEU A 65 -9.65 8.86 8.72
CA LEU A 65 -8.46 9.66 8.41
C LEU A 65 -8.43 10.22 6.99
N LEU A 66 -9.12 9.60 6.01
CA LEU A 66 -9.13 10.13 4.63
C LEU A 66 -9.84 11.48 4.50
N PRO A 67 -10.97 11.75 5.17
CA PRO A 67 -11.60 13.08 5.11
C PRO A 67 -10.69 14.21 5.64
N VAL A 68 -9.81 13.89 6.60
CA VAL A 68 -8.97 14.89 7.29
C VAL A 68 -7.59 15.03 6.63
N HIS A 69 -6.97 13.91 6.25
CA HIS A 69 -5.59 13.85 5.78
C HIS A 69 -5.42 13.24 4.39
N GLY A 70 -6.50 12.78 3.76
CA GLY A 70 -6.47 12.21 2.41
C GLY A 70 -6.11 13.23 1.34
N VAL A 71 -5.74 12.71 0.17
CA VAL A 71 -5.47 13.50 -1.03
C VAL A 71 -6.73 13.52 -1.90
N SER A 72 -7.31 14.70 -2.10
CA SER A 72 -8.50 14.88 -2.95
C SER A 72 -8.26 14.36 -4.36
N GLY A 73 -9.27 13.69 -4.93
CA GLY A 73 -9.19 13.11 -6.27
C GLY A 73 -8.18 11.95 -6.43
N ALA A 74 -7.69 11.38 -5.33
CA ALA A 74 -6.75 10.26 -5.36
C ALA A 74 -7.37 8.92 -4.97
N ASP A 75 -6.78 7.85 -5.50
CA ASP A 75 -6.97 6.47 -5.08
C ASP A 75 -5.99 6.10 -3.97
N HIS A 76 -6.51 5.72 -2.80
CA HIS A 76 -5.73 5.31 -1.63
C HIS A 76 -5.82 3.79 -1.45
N VAL A 77 -4.73 3.06 -1.64
CA VAL A 77 -4.71 1.60 -1.48
C VAL A 77 -3.92 1.21 -0.25
N LEU A 78 -4.58 0.53 0.68
CA LEU A 78 -3.98 -0.04 1.89
C LEU A 78 -3.65 -1.51 1.65
N ILE A 79 -2.37 -1.84 1.64
CA ILE A 79 -1.89 -3.22 1.50
C ILE A 79 -1.43 -3.72 2.87
N GLY A 80 -2.17 -4.65 3.47
CA GLY A 80 -1.82 -5.22 4.77
C GLY A 80 -0.51 -6.00 4.74
N ARG A 81 0.21 -6.01 5.86
CA ARG A 81 1.41 -6.84 6.11
C ARG A 81 1.18 -7.75 7.33
N ALA A 82 1.99 -8.80 7.47
CA ALA A 82 1.89 -9.73 8.61
C ALA A 82 2.02 -8.98 9.95
N ASP A 83 2.99 -8.06 10.03
CA ASP A 83 3.28 -7.24 11.22
C ASP A 83 2.13 -6.30 11.64
N GLY A 84 1.06 -6.18 10.82
CA GLY A 84 -0.13 -5.39 11.13
C GLY A 84 -1.27 -6.17 11.77
N VAL A 85 -1.17 -7.50 11.86
CA VAL A 85 -2.25 -8.36 12.38
C VAL A 85 -2.44 -8.18 13.89
N GLU A 86 -1.35 -8.33 14.64
CA GLU A 86 -1.34 -8.25 16.11
C GLU A 86 -1.08 -6.83 16.61
N ARG A 87 -0.84 -5.90 15.69
CA ARG A 87 -0.55 -4.51 16.00
C ARG A 87 -1.76 -3.84 16.64
N ASP A 88 -1.46 -3.03 17.66
CA ASP A 88 -2.46 -2.21 18.33
C ASP A 88 -3.16 -1.26 17.33
N PHE A 89 -4.46 -1.06 17.54
CA PHE A 89 -5.28 -0.26 16.64
C PHE A 89 -4.89 1.22 16.66
N MET A 90 -4.53 1.77 17.82
CA MET A 90 -4.08 3.16 17.94
C MET A 90 -2.74 3.37 17.26
N LYS A 91 -1.83 2.38 17.37
CA LYS A 91 -0.58 2.40 16.61
C LYS A 91 -0.83 2.38 15.09
N LEU A 92 -1.76 1.57 14.60
CA LEU A 92 -2.14 1.55 13.18
C LEU A 92 -2.74 2.88 12.71
N ARG A 93 -3.55 3.52 13.56
CA ARG A 93 -4.10 4.86 13.30
C ARG A 93 -2.98 5.90 13.12
N GLN A 94 -2.08 5.98 14.10
CA GLN A 94 -0.94 6.92 14.07
C GLN A 94 -0.04 6.68 12.85
N GLU A 95 0.17 5.42 12.46
CA GLU A 95 0.93 5.10 11.25
C GLU A 95 0.23 5.54 9.98
N LEU A 96 -1.09 5.39 9.88
CA LEU A 96 -1.83 5.84 8.71
C LEU A 96 -1.83 7.37 8.60
N GLU A 97 -2.02 8.06 9.72
CA GLU A 97 -1.91 9.51 9.78
C GLU A 97 -0.51 9.98 9.31
N LYS A 98 0.56 9.42 9.87
CA LYS A 98 1.94 9.71 9.45
C LYS A 98 2.17 9.42 7.97
N ALA A 99 1.62 8.32 7.46
CA ALA A 99 1.75 7.96 6.04
C ALA A 99 1.09 9.01 5.15
N LEU A 100 -0.14 9.41 5.46
CA LEU A 100 -0.90 10.41 4.72
C LEU A 100 -0.20 11.79 4.76
N GLN A 101 0.26 12.23 5.93
CA GLN A 101 1.02 13.47 6.07
C GLN A 101 2.31 13.45 5.24
N LYS A 102 3.04 12.32 5.22
CA LYS A 102 4.26 12.17 4.42
C LYS A 102 3.98 12.28 2.92
N ILE A 103 2.89 11.67 2.44
CA ILE A 103 2.47 11.77 1.04
C ILE A 103 2.12 13.23 0.69
N ARG A 104 1.30 13.90 1.51
CA ARG A 104 0.90 15.30 1.29
C ARG A 104 2.10 16.25 1.23
N ARG A 105 3.06 16.12 2.15
CA ARG A 105 4.30 16.93 2.12
C ARG A 105 5.09 16.72 0.84
N ALA A 106 5.14 15.47 0.36
CA ALA A 106 5.78 15.15 -0.91
C ALA A 106 4.98 15.63 -2.14
N ASP A 107 3.69 15.98 -2.03
CA ASP A 107 2.94 16.68 -3.08
C ASP A 107 3.27 18.17 -3.08
N SER A 108 3.28 18.81 -1.91
CA SER A 108 3.60 20.24 -1.79
C SER A 108 5.03 20.58 -2.25
N GLN A 109 5.96 19.62 -2.18
CA GLN A 109 7.35 19.78 -2.63
C GLN A 109 7.59 19.34 -4.09
N ALA A 110 6.60 18.77 -4.77
CA ALA A 110 6.74 18.20 -6.13
C ALA A 110 6.74 19.24 -7.26
N GLY A 111 6.99 20.52 -6.97
CA GLY A 111 7.62 21.44 -7.93
C GLY A 111 9.05 21.04 -8.30
N ALA A 112 9.66 20.08 -7.58
CA ALA A 112 10.94 19.45 -7.91
C ALA A 112 10.75 17.92 -8.14
N PRO A 113 11.41 17.34 -9.16
CA PRO A 113 11.17 15.95 -9.54
C PRO A 113 11.63 14.99 -8.44
N PRO A 114 10.81 13.99 -8.04
CA PRO A 114 11.20 13.05 -6.99
C PRO A 114 12.27 12.09 -7.51
N SER A 115 13.39 12.06 -6.78
CA SER A 115 14.48 11.11 -6.95
C SER A 115 13.95 9.67 -6.96
N ARG A 116 14.18 8.96 -8.08
CA ARG A 116 13.85 7.56 -8.29
C ARG A 116 14.56 6.72 -7.23
N HIS A 117 13.83 6.31 -6.20
CA HIS A 117 14.31 5.30 -5.25
C HIS A 117 14.28 3.93 -5.95
N ARG A 118 15.33 3.69 -6.76
CA ARG A 118 15.71 2.41 -7.34
C ARG A 118 15.89 1.44 -6.18
N ARG A 119 15.02 0.44 -6.05
CA ARG A 119 15.28 -0.71 -5.18
C ARG A 119 15.45 -1.94 -6.06
N ASP A 120 16.70 -2.37 -6.10
CA ASP A 120 17.20 -3.73 -6.26
C ASP A 120 16.15 -4.79 -6.59
N SER A 121 16.11 -5.13 -7.88
CA SER A 121 15.82 -6.48 -8.32
C SER A 121 16.94 -7.39 -7.80
N LYS A 122 16.80 -7.92 -6.58
CA LYS A 122 17.64 -9.04 -6.12
C LYS A 122 17.22 -10.27 -6.92
N SER A 123 17.95 -10.51 -8.01
CA SER A 123 17.87 -11.71 -8.84
C SER A 123 18.02 -12.94 -7.96
N LYS A 124 17.00 -13.81 -7.95
CA LYS A 124 17.14 -15.20 -7.51
C LYS A 124 18.12 -15.88 -8.46
N PRO A 125 19.23 -16.49 -8.02
CA PRO A 125 19.91 -17.45 -8.86
C PRO A 125 19.05 -18.71 -8.95
N SER A 126 18.58 -18.98 -10.16
CA SER A 126 17.99 -20.23 -10.60
C SER A 126 19.00 -21.36 -10.44
N ALA A 127 18.61 -22.41 -9.70
CA ALA A 127 19.33 -23.67 -9.67
C ALA A 127 19.36 -24.29 -11.08
N PRO A 128 20.48 -24.89 -11.51
CA PRO A 128 20.44 -25.88 -12.57
C PRO A 128 20.33 -27.28 -11.96
N GLU A 129 19.27 -27.98 -12.34
CA GLU A 129 19.09 -29.42 -12.17
C GLU A 129 19.51 -30.11 -13.48
N GLN A 130 20.01 -31.35 -13.36
CA GLN A 130 20.21 -32.36 -14.43
C GLN A 130 21.54 -32.20 -15.22
N ARG A 131 22.36 -33.22 -15.54
CA ARG A 131 22.18 -34.68 -15.70
C ARG A 131 23.55 -35.38 -15.96
N LYS A 132 23.71 -36.61 -15.44
CA LYS A 132 24.29 -37.85 -15.99
C LYS A 132 25.69 -37.95 -16.66
N ALA A 133 26.27 -39.16 -16.45
CA ALA A 133 27.33 -39.90 -17.15
C ALA A 133 28.77 -39.49 -16.81
N GLY A 134 29.73 -40.36 -16.49
CA GLY A 134 29.85 -41.79 -16.65
C GLY A 134 31.13 -42.11 -17.42
N ARG A 135 32.21 -42.49 -16.72
CA ARG A 135 33.21 -43.50 -17.08
C ARG A 135 34.29 -43.56 -16.01
#